data_AF-A0A5C3LHZ4-F1
#
_entry.id   AF-A0A5C3LHZ4-F1
#
_cell.length_a   1.000
_cell.length_b   1.000
_cell.length_c   1.000
_cell.angle_alpha   90.00
_cell.angle_beta   90.00
_cell.angle_gamma   90.00
#
_symmetry.space_group_name_H-M   'P 1'
#
loop_
_entity.id
_entity.type
_entity.pdbx_description
1 polymer ?
#
loop_
_entity_poly.entity_id
_entity_poly.type
_entity_poly.pdbx_seq_one_letter_code
_entity_poly.pdbx_strand_id
1 'polypeptide(L)'
;MIVWLASGQPKYPSQDGRIAYISDIGASYLKPLFVAGCSFTAVGFSLCLIVERYLRYSGRLLPHMRKREKILSTLAVLGAMLGGCGLILLSVFDTMRYPSVHRVFLLVFMAGVALSAIFTCVEYRWISKDFVFAKELRAAYWSKAIIVTILICLSIAFAITLFTASDVGAVLEWLISFSFTAYIMSYFFDLRMSKGRYKGELHASVDMSQVLQRTSSDS
;
A
#
# COMPACT_ATOMS: atom_id res chain seq x y z
N MET A 1 -18.32 8.02 5.11
CA MET A 1 -18.30 9.29 5.86
C MET A 1 -19.40 10.21 5.35
N ILE A 2 -19.38 10.63 4.09
CA ILE A 2 -20.42 11.53 3.52
C ILE A 2 -21.83 11.01 3.78
N VAL A 3 -22.10 9.74 3.44
CA VAL A 3 -23.44 9.14 3.67
C VAL A 3 -23.82 9.14 5.15
N TRP A 4 -22.91 8.76 6.05
CA TRP A 4 -23.17 8.74 7.49
C TRP A 4 -23.45 10.15 8.06
N LEU A 5 -22.68 11.15 7.62
CA LEU A 5 -22.88 12.55 8.03
C LEU A 5 -24.19 13.11 7.46
N ALA A 6 -24.48 12.85 6.19
CA ALA A 6 -25.69 13.32 5.51
C ALA A 6 -26.98 12.72 6.11
N SER A 7 -26.93 11.47 6.58
CA SER A 7 -28.06 10.81 7.22
C SER A 7 -28.24 11.17 8.70
N GLY A 8 -27.52 12.17 9.23
CA GLY A 8 -27.65 12.59 10.62
C GLY A 8 -26.96 11.67 11.64
N GLN A 9 -25.89 10.99 11.23
CA GLN A 9 -25.06 10.12 12.09
C GLN A 9 -25.87 9.00 12.79
N PRO A 10 -26.57 8.12 12.02
CA PRO A 10 -27.32 7.02 12.62
C PRO A 10 -26.38 6.08 13.38
N LYS A 11 -26.88 5.53 14.50
CA LYS A 11 -26.18 4.50 15.26
C LYS A 11 -26.50 3.12 14.67
N TYR A 12 -25.47 2.41 14.20
CA TYR A 12 -25.63 1.08 13.60
C TYR A 12 -25.70 -0.04 14.66
N PRO A 13 -26.34 -1.19 14.36
CA PRO A 13 -26.42 -2.31 15.31
C PRO A 13 -25.06 -2.89 15.74
N SER A 14 -24.06 -2.87 14.86
CA SER A 14 -22.68 -3.31 15.18
C SER A 14 -21.81 -2.22 15.81
N GLN A 15 -22.33 -1.00 15.97
CA GLN A 15 -21.59 0.15 16.48
C GLN A 15 -21.67 0.24 18.01
N ASP A 16 -20.54 -0.02 18.67
CA ASP A 16 -20.43 0.11 20.13
C ASP A 16 -20.34 1.58 20.59
N GLY A 17 -19.55 2.40 19.87
CA GLY A 17 -19.23 3.79 20.21
C GLY A 17 -20.23 4.84 19.72
N ARG A 18 -19.89 6.12 19.89
CA ARG A 18 -20.55 7.28 19.28
C ARG A 18 -20.15 7.47 17.82
N ILE A 19 -18.90 7.17 17.48
CA ILE A 19 -18.38 7.28 16.12
C ILE A 19 -18.52 5.92 15.43
N ALA A 20 -19.12 5.92 14.22
CA ALA A 20 -19.28 4.72 13.43
C ALA A 20 -17.96 4.31 12.75
N TYR A 21 -17.62 3.03 12.84
CA TYR A 21 -16.56 2.43 12.03
C TYR A 21 -16.96 2.46 10.55
N ILE A 22 -15.97 2.52 9.65
CA ILE A 22 -16.18 2.30 8.22
C ILE A 22 -16.83 0.93 8.02
N SER A 23 -16.34 -0.07 8.75
CA SER A 23 -16.84 -1.43 8.69
C SER A 23 -18.29 -1.56 9.18
N ASP A 24 -18.75 -0.75 10.14
CA ASP A 24 -20.17 -0.70 10.55
C ASP A 24 -21.08 -0.17 9.44
N ILE A 25 -20.67 0.94 8.83
CA ILE A 25 -21.39 1.54 7.70
C ILE A 25 -21.39 0.55 6.52
N GLY A 26 -20.24 -0.06 6.24
CA GLY A 26 -20.07 -1.07 5.20
C GLY A 26 -20.83 -2.35 5.45
N ALA A 27 -21.10 -2.72 6.71
CA ALA A 27 -21.93 -3.88 7.03
C ALA A 27 -23.43 -3.63 6.75
N SER A 28 -23.87 -2.37 6.76
CA SER A 28 -25.29 -2.01 6.65
C SER A 28 -25.82 -2.06 5.19
N TYR A 29 -26.66 -1.11 4.79
CA TYR A 29 -27.20 -1.02 3.42
C TYR A 29 -26.12 -0.80 2.35
N LEU A 30 -24.91 -0.37 2.74
CA LEU A 30 -23.77 -0.17 1.83
C LEU A 30 -22.93 -1.43 1.59
N LYS A 31 -23.34 -2.61 2.07
CA LYS A 31 -22.56 -3.85 1.91
C LYS A 31 -22.15 -4.17 0.47
N PRO A 32 -23.03 -4.09 -0.55
CA PRO A 32 -22.61 -4.34 -1.93
C PRO A 32 -21.52 -3.37 -2.41
N LEU A 33 -21.64 -2.08 -2.04
CA LEU A 33 -20.66 -1.05 -2.40
C LEU A 33 -19.33 -1.26 -1.67
N PHE A 34 -19.37 -1.65 -0.39
CA PHE A 34 -18.19 -1.94 0.41
C PHE A 34 -17.40 -3.11 -0.17
N VAL A 35 -18.08 -4.21 -0.51
CA VAL A 35 -17.45 -5.38 -1.16
C VAL A 35 -16.85 -5.02 -2.52
N ALA A 36 -17.58 -4.26 -3.35
CA ALA A 36 -17.09 -3.81 -4.65
C ALA A 36 -15.85 -2.91 -4.51
N GLY A 37 -15.87 -1.95 -3.58
CA GLY A 37 -14.75 -1.05 -3.30
C GLY A 37 -13.51 -1.80 -2.77
N CYS A 38 -13.69 -2.71 -1.83
CA CYS A 38 -12.62 -3.57 -1.32
C CYS A 38 -12.01 -4.45 -2.42
N SER A 39 -12.85 -5.02 -3.29
CA SER A 39 -12.41 -5.85 -4.43
C SER A 39 -11.60 -5.04 -5.44
N PHE A 40 -12.09 -3.86 -5.84
CA PHE A 40 -11.37 -2.99 -6.75
C PHE A 40 -10.03 -2.53 -6.17
N THR A 41 -10.02 -2.18 -4.88
CA THR A 41 -8.81 -1.74 -4.17
C THR A 41 -7.78 -2.87 -4.07
N ALA A 42 -8.20 -4.09 -3.72
CA ALA A 42 -7.34 -5.26 -3.61
C ALA A 42 -6.67 -5.63 -4.94
N VAL A 43 -7.47 -5.66 -6.03
CA VAL A 43 -6.96 -5.95 -7.38
C VAL A 43 -6.06 -4.82 -7.86
N GLY A 44 -6.48 -3.56 -7.70
CA GLY A 44 -5.71 -2.39 -8.11
C GLY A 44 -4.36 -2.30 -7.41
N PHE A 45 -4.32 -2.53 -6.10
CA PHE A 45 -3.07 -2.53 -5.33
C PHE A 45 -2.11 -3.65 -5.79
N SER A 46 -2.62 -4.86 -5.96
CA SER A 46 -1.83 -6.01 -6.44
C SER A 46 -1.28 -5.74 -7.84
N LEU A 47 -2.12 -5.20 -8.75
CA LEU A 47 -1.74 -4.88 -10.11
C LEU A 47 -0.67 -3.77 -10.14
N CYS A 48 -0.79 -2.74 -9.30
CA CYS A 48 0.20 -1.67 -9.23
C CYS A 48 1.61 -2.22 -8.95
N LEU A 49 1.74 -3.10 -7.96
CA LEU A 49 3.03 -3.73 -7.62
C LEU A 49 3.55 -4.66 -8.72
N ILE A 50 2.67 -5.43 -9.37
CA ILE A 50 3.05 -6.29 -10.49
C ILE A 50 3.55 -5.47 -11.68
N VAL A 51 2.86 -4.38 -12.02
CA VAL A 51 3.25 -3.49 -13.12
C VAL A 51 4.55 -2.77 -12.79
N GLU A 52 4.70 -2.26 -11.56
CA GLU A 52 5.95 -1.65 -11.11
C GLU A 52 7.12 -2.63 -11.23
N ARG A 53 6.91 -3.89 -10.80
CA ARG A 53 7.90 -4.96 -10.96
C ARG A 53 8.26 -5.19 -12.43
N TYR A 54 7.26 -5.27 -13.31
CA TYR A 54 7.47 -5.45 -14.75
C TYR A 54 8.25 -4.28 -15.36
N LEU A 55 7.96 -3.04 -14.95
CA LEU A 55 8.65 -1.85 -15.42
C LEU A 55 10.11 -1.78 -14.92
N ARG A 56 10.39 -2.20 -13.68
CA ARG A 56 11.76 -2.36 -13.16
C ARG A 56 12.52 -3.44 -13.92
N TYR A 57 11.89 -4.58 -14.16
CA TYR A 57 12.51 -5.65 -14.94
C TYR A 57 12.79 -5.25 -16.40
N SER A 58 11.91 -4.45 -17.00
CA SER A 58 12.06 -3.95 -18.37
C SER A 58 13.07 -2.79 -18.50
N GLY A 59 13.69 -2.35 -17.40
CA GLY A 59 14.63 -1.23 -17.38
C GLY A 59 14.01 0.13 -17.68
N ARG A 60 12.68 0.25 -17.53
CA ARG A 60 11.95 1.54 -17.55
C ARG A 60 11.94 2.20 -16.17
N LEU A 61 12.24 1.42 -15.14
CA LEU A 61 12.59 1.83 -13.77
C LEU A 61 13.95 1.19 -13.42
N LEU A 62 14.70 1.74 -12.45
CA LEU A 62 16.11 1.39 -12.14
C LEU A 62 16.43 -0.12 -12.30
N PRO A 63 17.33 -0.52 -13.22
CA PRO A 63 17.27 -1.89 -13.76
C PRO A 63 18.16 -2.94 -13.07
N HIS A 64 19.04 -2.54 -12.15
CA HIS A 64 20.07 -3.44 -11.62
C HIS A 64 19.59 -4.23 -10.40
N MET A 65 18.78 -5.26 -10.65
CA MET A 65 18.21 -6.08 -9.59
C MET A 65 19.08 -7.29 -9.25
N ARG A 66 19.76 -7.25 -8.10
CA ARG A 66 20.46 -8.42 -7.56
C ARG A 66 19.44 -9.52 -7.19
N LYS A 67 19.88 -10.79 -7.09
CA LYS A 67 19.01 -11.93 -6.70
C LYS A 67 18.21 -11.64 -5.42
N ARG A 68 18.81 -10.93 -4.45
CA ARG A 68 18.18 -10.54 -3.18
C ARG A 68 17.00 -9.59 -3.37
N GLU A 69 17.15 -8.58 -4.21
CA GLU A 69 16.08 -7.61 -4.50
C GLU A 69 14.94 -8.26 -5.29
N LYS A 70 15.24 -9.22 -6.17
CA LYS A 70 14.21 -10.02 -6.84
C LYS A 70 13.37 -10.81 -5.82
N ILE A 71 13.99 -11.43 -4.82
CA ILE A 71 13.28 -12.17 -3.76
C ILE A 71 12.42 -11.21 -2.93
N LEU A 72 12.98 -10.09 -2.46
CA LEU A 72 12.23 -9.09 -1.68
C LEU A 72 11.02 -8.56 -2.44
N SER A 73 11.19 -8.24 -3.72
CA SER A 73 10.12 -7.75 -4.56
C SER A 73 9.02 -8.80 -4.79
N THR A 74 9.38 -10.08 -4.98
CA THR A 74 8.39 -11.17 -5.05
C THR A 74 7.63 -11.31 -3.73
N LEU A 75 8.33 -11.26 -2.59
CA LEU A 75 7.69 -11.31 -1.27
C LEU A 75 6.78 -10.10 -1.04
N ALA A 76 7.14 -8.92 -1.57
CA ALA A 76 6.30 -7.73 -1.50
C ALA A 76 4.98 -7.93 -2.27
N VAL A 77 5.02 -8.52 -3.46
CA VAL A 77 3.82 -8.85 -4.25
C VAL A 77 2.97 -9.89 -3.54
N LEU A 78 3.57 -10.95 -2.99
CA LEU A 78 2.83 -11.98 -2.24
C LEU A 78 2.15 -11.40 -0.99
N GLY A 79 2.84 -10.52 -0.26
CA GLY A 79 2.26 -9.80 0.87
C GLY A 79 1.06 -8.94 0.46
N ALA A 80 1.15 -8.25 -0.69
CA ALA A 80 0.05 -7.44 -1.21
C ALA A 80 -1.15 -8.29 -1.64
N MET A 81 -0.92 -9.44 -2.27
CA MET A 81 -1.98 -10.38 -2.61
C MET A 81 -2.66 -10.95 -1.36
N LEU A 82 -1.87 -11.33 -0.34
CA LEU A 82 -2.41 -11.79 0.95
C LEU A 82 -3.24 -10.70 1.63
N GLY A 83 -2.73 -9.46 1.64
CA GLY A 83 -3.46 -8.30 2.16
C GLY A 83 -4.75 -8.03 1.38
N GLY A 84 -4.70 -8.12 0.05
CA GLY A 84 -5.87 -7.97 -0.83
C GLY A 84 -6.93 -9.05 -0.60
N CYS A 85 -6.53 -10.31 -0.43
CA CYS A 85 -7.43 -11.38 -0.03
C CYS A 85 -8.08 -11.09 1.33
N GLY A 86 -7.30 -10.64 2.32
CA GLY A 86 -7.82 -10.21 3.61
C GLY A 86 -8.86 -9.09 3.48
N LEU A 87 -8.59 -8.08 2.64
CA LEU A 87 -9.48 -6.95 2.40
C LEU A 87 -10.81 -7.35 1.73
N ILE A 88 -10.78 -8.28 0.79
CA ILE A 88 -12.00 -8.82 0.18
C ILE A 88 -12.78 -9.64 1.20
N LEU A 89 -12.12 -10.55 1.90
CA LEU A 89 -12.78 -11.47 2.83
C LEU A 89 -13.39 -10.72 4.03
N LEU A 90 -12.72 -9.70 4.60
CA LEU A 90 -13.31 -8.88 5.67
C LEU A 90 -14.55 -8.10 5.20
N SER A 91 -14.64 -7.77 3.90
CA SER A 91 -15.81 -7.05 3.37
C SER A 91 -17.02 -7.96 3.20
N VAL A 92 -16.80 -9.26 2.94
CA VAL A 92 -17.84 -10.29 2.83
C VAL A 92 -18.29 -10.75 4.22
N PHE A 93 -17.32 -11.08 5.08
CA PHE A 93 -17.52 -11.43 6.49
C PHE A 93 -17.52 -10.17 7.35
N ASP A 94 -18.66 -9.48 7.37
CA ASP A 94 -18.83 -8.20 8.03
C ASP A 94 -18.96 -8.25 9.56
N THR A 95 -18.96 -7.08 10.18
CA THR A 95 -19.03 -6.87 11.64
C THR A 95 -20.38 -7.22 12.27
N MET A 96 -21.49 -7.25 11.52
CA MET A 96 -22.80 -7.61 12.10
C MET A 96 -23.02 -9.13 12.18
N ARG A 97 -22.61 -9.88 11.16
CA ARG A 97 -22.89 -11.33 11.06
C ARG A 97 -21.74 -12.18 11.54
N TYR A 98 -20.49 -11.76 11.28
CA TYR A 98 -19.30 -12.56 11.56
C TYR A 98 -18.17 -11.72 12.20
N PRO A 99 -18.41 -11.04 13.34
CA PRO A 99 -17.45 -10.08 13.92
C PRO A 99 -16.08 -10.68 14.24
N SER A 100 -16.01 -11.91 14.74
CA SER A 100 -14.72 -12.57 15.02
C SER A 100 -13.93 -12.87 13.74
N VAL A 101 -14.62 -13.32 12.70
CA VAL A 101 -14.01 -13.63 11.39
C VAL A 101 -13.55 -12.34 10.70
N HIS A 102 -14.37 -11.28 10.78
CA HIS A 102 -14.03 -9.95 10.31
C HIS A 102 -12.69 -9.47 10.91
N ARG A 103 -12.54 -9.57 12.24
CA ARG A 103 -11.31 -9.14 12.95
C ARG A 103 -10.09 -9.94 12.52
N VAL A 104 -10.23 -11.24 12.26
CA VAL A 104 -9.14 -12.08 11.75
C VAL A 104 -8.71 -11.62 10.36
N PHE A 105 -9.66 -11.39 9.44
CA PHE A 105 -9.33 -10.93 8.10
C PHE A 105 -8.82 -9.49 8.06
N LEU A 106 -9.27 -8.63 8.99
CA LEU A 106 -8.72 -7.31 9.22
C LEU A 106 -7.24 -7.38 9.63
N LEU A 107 -6.88 -8.32 10.52
CA LEU A 107 -5.48 -8.59 10.88
C LEU A 107 -4.67 -9.09 9.68
N VAL A 108 -5.21 -10.03 8.90
CA VAL A 108 -4.56 -10.54 7.67
C VAL A 108 -4.32 -9.42 6.66
N PHE A 109 -5.30 -8.55 6.46
CA PHE A 109 -5.18 -7.36 5.61
C PHE A 109 -4.04 -6.45 6.08
N MET A 110 -4.07 -6.04 7.35
CA MET A 110 -3.04 -5.13 7.90
C MET A 110 -1.65 -5.75 7.84
N ALA A 111 -1.50 -7.02 8.25
CA ALA A 111 -0.22 -7.72 8.24
C ALA A 111 0.31 -7.92 6.80
N GLY A 112 -0.55 -8.30 5.86
CA GLY A 112 -0.16 -8.49 4.46
C GLY A 112 0.32 -7.19 3.81
N VAL A 113 -0.42 -6.09 3.99
CA VAL A 113 -0.02 -4.76 3.51
C VAL A 113 1.28 -4.29 4.18
N ALA A 114 1.41 -4.44 5.50
CA ALA A 114 2.62 -4.06 6.22
C ALA A 114 3.84 -4.85 5.75
N LEU A 115 3.71 -6.17 5.57
CA LEU A 115 4.77 -7.04 5.07
C LEU A 115 5.18 -6.63 3.65
N SER A 116 4.20 -6.38 2.77
CA SER A 116 4.43 -5.89 1.41
C SER A 116 5.22 -4.58 1.41
N ALA A 117 4.82 -3.64 2.26
CA ALA A 117 5.42 -2.33 2.37
C ALA A 117 6.85 -2.38 2.93
N ILE A 118 7.09 -3.21 3.97
CA ILE A 118 8.42 -3.43 4.54
C ILE A 118 9.37 -3.97 3.47
N PHE A 119 8.97 -5.01 2.73
CA PHE A 119 9.82 -5.56 1.68
C PHE A 119 10.11 -4.57 0.56
N THR A 120 9.11 -3.77 0.15
CA THR A 120 9.30 -2.67 -0.82
C THR A 120 10.30 -1.63 -0.31
N CYS A 121 10.23 -1.25 0.97
CA CYS A 121 11.14 -0.27 1.57
C CYS A 121 12.57 -0.82 1.72
N VAL A 122 12.73 -2.08 2.11
CA VAL A 122 14.05 -2.73 2.23
C VAL A 122 14.71 -2.88 0.86
N GLU A 123 13.94 -3.30 -0.16
CA GLU A 123 14.39 -3.36 -1.54
C GLU A 123 14.90 -1.98 -2.00
N TYR A 124 14.12 -0.92 -1.75
CA TYR A 124 14.53 0.45 -2.07
C TYR A 124 15.80 0.86 -1.32
N ARG A 125 15.91 0.57 -0.02
CA ARG A 125 17.08 0.95 0.77
C ARG A 125 18.37 0.34 0.20
N TRP A 126 18.32 -0.87 -0.33
CA TRP A 126 19.47 -1.48 -0.99
C TRP A 126 19.77 -0.88 -2.36
N ILE A 127 18.76 -0.69 -3.21
CA ILE A 127 18.92 -0.06 -4.53
C ILE A 127 19.46 1.38 -4.39
N SER A 128 19.02 2.12 -3.38
CA SER A 128 19.40 3.52 -3.17
C SER A 128 20.89 3.72 -2.86
N LYS A 129 21.59 2.69 -2.37
CA LYS A 129 23.04 2.75 -2.10
C LYS A 129 23.87 2.74 -3.38
N ASP A 130 23.36 2.10 -4.43
CA ASP A 130 24.09 1.90 -5.68
C ASP A 130 23.82 3.02 -6.71
N PHE A 131 22.73 3.80 -6.55
CA PHE A 131 22.32 4.83 -7.52
C PHE A 131 22.05 6.20 -6.88
N VAL A 132 23.01 7.12 -7.02
CA VAL A 132 22.92 8.50 -6.49
C VAL A 132 22.00 9.42 -7.33
N PHE A 133 21.65 9.03 -8.57
CA PHE A 133 21.36 9.98 -9.66
C PHE A 133 19.90 10.29 -10.04
N ALA A 134 18.86 9.83 -9.32
CA ALA A 134 17.47 10.22 -9.65
C ALA A 134 16.75 10.90 -8.47
N LYS A 135 16.84 12.24 -8.39
CA LYS A 135 16.20 13.06 -7.33
C LYS A 135 14.68 12.87 -7.30
N GLU A 136 14.02 12.81 -8.45
CA GLU A 136 12.57 12.61 -8.57
C GLU A 136 12.15 11.24 -8.05
N LEU A 137 12.89 10.19 -8.42
CA LEU A 137 12.61 8.83 -7.97
C LEU A 137 12.83 8.69 -6.46
N ARG A 138 13.86 9.35 -5.91
CA ARG A 138 14.10 9.41 -4.46
C ARG A 138 12.95 10.08 -3.72
N ALA A 139 12.39 11.17 -4.25
CA ALA A 139 11.24 11.85 -3.63
C ALA A 139 10.00 10.95 -3.60
N ALA A 140 9.70 10.26 -4.70
CA ALA A 140 8.59 9.32 -4.78
C ALA A 140 8.73 8.19 -3.75
N TYR A 141 9.91 7.58 -3.63
CA TYR A 141 10.15 6.53 -2.64
C TYR A 141 10.13 7.01 -1.19
N TRP A 142 10.65 8.21 -0.90
CA TRP A 142 10.56 8.78 0.45
C TRP A 142 9.11 9.08 0.84
N SER A 143 8.29 9.57 -0.11
CA SER A 143 6.86 9.78 0.15
C SER A 143 6.16 8.48 0.55
N LYS A 144 6.45 7.38 -0.14
CA LYS A 144 5.95 6.04 0.21
C LYS A 144 6.41 5.59 1.57
N ALA A 145 7.70 5.70 1.86
CA ALA A 145 8.26 5.28 3.13
C ALA A 145 7.58 6.01 4.30
N ILE A 146 7.37 7.33 4.18
CA ILE A 146 6.66 8.13 5.18
C ILE A 146 5.22 7.64 5.35
N ILE A 147 4.48 7.48 4.25
CA ILE A 147 3.09 7.01 4.31
C ILE A 147 2.99 5.63 4.96
N VAL A 148 3.89 4.70 4.62
CA VAL A 148 3.96 3.35 5.18
C VAL A 148 4.27 3.38 6.67
N THR A 149 5.24 4.19 7.09
CA THR A 149 5.55 4.35 8.51
C THR A 149 4.34 4.87 9.28
N ILE A 150 3.64 5.87 8.76
CA ILE A 150 2.39 6.38 9.35
C ILE A 150 1.33 5.26 9.43
N LEU A 151 1.15 4.47 8.37
CA LEU A 151 0.19 3.37 8.34
C LEU A 151 0.51 2.29 9.37
N ILE A 152 1.77 1.89 9.53
CA ILE A 152 2.20 0.93 10.56
C ILE A 152 1.95 1.52 11.95
N CYS A 153 2.33 2.79 12.13
CA CYS A 153 1.94 3.71 13.21
C CYS A 153 0.50 3.50 13.69
N LEU A 154 -0.40 3.88 12.80
CA LEU A 154 -1.84 3.89 13.01
C LEU A 154 -2.40 2.47 13.19
N SER A 155 -1.88 1.47 12.48
CA SER A 155 -2.35 0.09 12.58
C SER A 155 -2.06 -0.52 13.95
N ILE A 156 -0.89 -0.23 14.53
CA ILE A 156 -0.55 -0.67 15.90
C ILE A 156 -1.47 0.02 16.91
N ALA A 157 -1.64 1.35 16.81
CA ALA A 157 -2.55 2.09 17.67
C ALA A 157 -3.99 1.55 17.57
N PHE A 158 -4.44 1.28 16.34
CA PHE A 158 -5.77 0.74 16.06
C PHE A 158 -5.97 -0.63 16.71
N ALA A 159 -5.00 -1.55 16.57
CA ALA A 159 -5.05 -2.87 17.18
C ALA A 159 -5.20 -2.82 18.71
N ILE A 160 -4.56 -1.85 19.38
CA ILE A 160 -4.70 -1.64 20.83
C ILE A 160 -6.08 -1.07 21.17
N THR A 161 -6.53 -0.06 20.41
CA THR A 161 -7.81 0.63 20.66
C THR A 161 -9.04 -0.21 20.34
N LEU A 162 -8.91 -1.24 19.49
CA LEU A 162 -10.00 -2.12 19.07
C LEU A 162 -10.72 -2.79 20.25
N PHE A 163 -10.02 -3.01 21.36
CA PHE A 163 -10.56 -3.66 22.57
C PHE A 163 -10.68 -2.74 23.79
N THR A 164 -10.22 -1.49 23.68
CA THR A 164 -10.10 -0.58 24.84
C THR A 164 -10.89 0.71 24.67
N ALA A 165 -11.01 1.23 23.45
CA ALA A 165 -11.61 2.53 23.21
C ALA A 165 -12.28 2.59 21.82
N SER A 166 -13.58 2.21 21.76
CA SER A 166 -14.32 2.08 20.51
C SER A 166 -14.36 3.36 19.67
N ASP A 167 -14.51 4.54 20.28
CA ASP A 167 -14.54 5.82 19.54
C ASP A 167 -13.19 6.16 18.91
N VAL A 168 -12.10 5.92 19.63
CA VAL A 168 -10.74 6.16 19.13
C VAL A 168 -10.42 5.16 18.01
N GLY A 169 -10.79 3.90 18.18
CA GLY A 169 -10.63 2.89 17.15
C GLY A 169 -11.37 3.25 15.86
N ALA A 170 -12.59 3.78 15.94
CA ALA A 170 -13.35 4.22 14.76
C ALA A 170 -12.60 5.34 14.01
N VAL A 171 -12.08 6.34 14.73
CA VAL A 171 -11.28 7.42 14.14
C VAL A 171 -10.02 6.88 13.46
N LEU A 172 -9.31 5.96 14.13
CA LEU A 172 -8.11 5.34 13.57
C LEU A 172 -8.40 4.51 12.31
N GLU A 173 -9.51 3.78 12.26
CA GLU A 173 -9.91 3.05 11.05
C GLU A 173 -10.13 4.01 9.86
N TRP A 174 -10.79 5.16 10.09
CA TRP A 174 -10.93 6.21 9.07
C TRP A 174 -9.58 6.74 8.60
N LEU A 175 -8.68 7.08 9.54
CA LEU A 175 -7.35 7.58 9.20
C LEU A 175 -6.52 6.55 8.41
N ILE A 176 -6.59 5.27 8.79
CA ILE A 176 -5.93 4.17 8.08
C ILE A 176 -6.50 4.06 6.66
N SER A 177 -7.81 4.11 6.48
CA SER A 177 -8.45 4.00 5.16
C SER A 177 -8.01 5.10 4.19
N PHE A 178 -8.01 6.36 4.65
CA PHE A 178 -7.55 7.49 3.85
C PHE A 178 -6.04 7.41 3.56
N SER A 179 -5.23 7.06 4.56
CA SER A 179 -3.78 6.91 4.42
C SER A 179 -3.43 5.75 3.46
N PHE A 180 -4.19 4.66 3.51
CA PHE A 180 -4.03 3.52 2.61
C PHE A 180 -4.39 3.88 1.17
N THR A 181 -5.42 4.72 0.98
CA THR A 181 -5.74 5.27 -0.35
C THR A 181 -4.60 6.16 -0.87
N ALA A 182 -4.04 7.04 -0.02
CA ALA A 182 -2.86 7.84 -0.39
C ALA A 182 -1.65 6.96 -0.74
N TYR A 183 -1.47 5.86 -0.01
CA TYR A 183 -0.43 4.87 -0.29
C TYR A 183 -0.60 4.23 -1.68
N ILE A 184 -1.80 3.75 -2.02
CA ILE A 184 -2.07 3.19 -3.37
C ILE A 184 -1.86 4.24 -4.45
N MET A 185 -2.33 5.47 -4.23
CA MET A 185 -2.16 6.58 -5.16
C MET A 185 -0.68 6.89 -5.45
N SER A 186 0.21 6.74 -4.47
CA SER A 186 1.65 6.90 -4.70
C SER A 186 2.18 5.96 -5.79
N TYR A 187 1.67 4.73 -5.90
CA TYR A 187 2.06 3.80 -6.97
C TYR A 187 1.49 4.22 -8.31
N PHE A 188 0.25 4.71 -8.35
CA PHE A 188 -0.32 5.24 -9.57
C PHE A 188 0.51 6.40 -10.13
N PHE A 189 1.03 7.28 -9.26
CA PHE A 189 1.92 8.36 -9.68
C PHE A 189 3.25 7.85 -10.26
N ASP A 190 3.88 6.84 -9.66
CA ASP A 190 5.10 6.23 -10.22
C ASP A 190 4.86 5.64 -11.61
N LEU A 191 3.75 4.91 -11.77
CA LEU A 191 3.36 4.33 -13.04
C LEU A 191 3.15 5.43 -14.10
N ARG A 192 2.56 6.55 -13.71
CA ARG A 192 2.39 7.71 -14.59
C ARG A 192 3.74 8.34 -14.96
N MET A 193 4.68 8.46 -14.02
CA MET A 193 6.02 8.98 -14.29
C MET A 193 6.83 8.07 -15.23
N SER A 194 6.52 6.78 -15.27
CA SER A 194 7.15 5.84 -16.23
C SER A 194 6.66 6.02 -17.68
N LYS A 195 5.53 6.72 -17.89
CA LYS A 195 4.92 6.94 -19.22
C LYS A 195 5.79 7.91 -20.01
N GLY A 196 6.28 7.49 -21.17
CA GLY A 196 7.20 8.26 -22.03
C GLY A 196 8.67 7.88 -21.90
N ARG A 197 9.04 7.00 -20.97
CA ARG A 197 10.39 6.41 -20.89
C ARG A 197 10.52 5.19 -21.78
N TYR A 198 11.54 5.15 -22.64
CA TYR A 198 11.79 4.02 -23.55
C TYR A 198 12.30 2.80 -22.78
N LYS A 199 12.02 1.60 -23.31
CA LYS A 199 12.53 0.35 -22.73
C LYS A 199 14.06 0.36 -22.80
N GLY A 200 14.73 0.21 -21.64
CA GLY A 200 16.19 0.23 -21.56
C GLY A 200 16.84 1.62 -21.53
N GLU A 201 16.07 2.72 -21.51
CA GLU A 201 16.63 4.09 -21.43
C GLU A 201 17.51 4.28 -20.19
N LEU A 202 17.07 3.77 -19.03
CA LEU A 202 17.88 3.84 -17.82
C LEU A 202 19.11 2.93 -17.87
N HIS A 203 19.04 1.76 -18.52
CA HIS A 203 20.23 0.91 -18.73
C HIS A 203 21.30 1.67 -19.51
N ALA A 204 20.93 2.28 -20.63
CA ALA A 204 21.86 3.03 -21.48
C ALA A 204 22.47 4.23 -20.76
N SER A 205 21.68 4.96 -19.96
CA SER A 205 22.17 6.10 -19.18
C SER A 205 23.18 5.72 -18.10
N VAL A 206 22.97 4.57 -17.43
CA VAL A 206 23.87 4.06 -16.39
C VAL A 206 25.19 3.60 -17.01
N ASP A 207 25.14 2.80 -18.07
CA ASP A 207 26.34 2.30 -18.75
C ASP A 207 27.20 3.47 -19.27
N MET A 208 26.58 4.46 -19.91
CA MET A 208 27.27 5.67 -20.38
C MET A 208 27.95 6.44 -19.22
N SER A 209 27.26 6.60 -18.09
CA SER A 209 27.82 7.32 -16.93
C SER A 209 29.01 6.58 -16.28
N GLN A 210 28.97 5.25 -16.23
CA GLN A 210 30.08 4.44 -15.71
C GLN A 210 31.31 4.50 -16.62
N VAL A 211 31.10 4.55 -17.93
CA VAL A 211 32.17 4.75 -18.92
C VAL A 211 32.81 6.14 -18.76
N LEU A 212 32.01 7.19 -18.57
CA LEU A 212 32.50 8.55 -18.32
C LEU A 212 33.31 8.65 -17.02
N GLN A 213 32.87 7.99 -15.94
CA GLN A 213 33.62 7.98 -14.68
C GLN A 213 34.97 7.25 -14.81
N ARG A 214 35.02 6.10 -15.51
CA ARG A 214 36.28 5.38 -15.75
C ARG A 214 37.25 6.19 -16.61
N THR A 215 36.76 6.82 -17.68
CA THR A 215 37.62 7.64 -18.55
C THR A 215 38.17 8.87 -17.82
N SER A 216 37.43 9.46 -16.87
CA SER A 216 37.91 10.56 -16.05
C SER A 216 38.89 10.17 -14.93
N SER A 217 38.94 8.88 -14.53
CA SER A 217 39.89 8.41 -13.52
C SER A 217 41.24 7.99 -14.10
N ASP A 218 41.28 7.72 -15.41
CA ASP A 218 42.48 7.26 -16.14
C ASP A 218 43.25 8.42 -16.80
N SER A 219 42.74 9.66 -16.72
CA SER A 219 43.32 10.91 -17.25
C SER A 219 43.83 11.82 -16.14
#